data_AF-A0A946N043-F1
#
_entry.id   AF-A0A946N043-F1
#
_cell.length_a   1.000
_cell.length_b   1.000
_cell.length_c   1.000
_cell.angle_alpha   90.00
_cell.angle_beta   90.00
_cell.angle_gamma   90.00
#
_symmetry.space_group_name_H-M   'P 1'
#
loop_
_entity.id
_entity.type
_entity.pdbx_description
1 polymer ?
#
loop_
_entity_poly.entity_id
_entity_poly.type
_entity_poly.pdbx_seq_one_letter_code
_entity_poly.pdbx_strand_id
1 'polypeptide(L)' 'LVDFSVTREANEMYNQGYAVVAYPGVAKPVEFFPEGLIDAMIPNDFEFAANNRARILNEWQSRYDGKSDPK' A
#
# COMPACT_ATOMS: atom_id res chain seq x y z
N LEU A 1 7.80 17.93 9.15
CA LEU A 1 6.59 17.07 9.12
C LEU A 1 6.93 15.65 8.69
N VAL A 2 7.68 15.48 7.60
CA VAL A 2 8.16 14.14 7.18
C VAL A 2 8.99 13.47 8.26
N ASP A 3 9.84 14.22 8.96
CA ASP A 3 10.69 13.69 10.05
C ASP A 3 9.89 13.04 11.18
N PHE A 4 8.69 13.57 11.47
CA PHE A 4 7.79 12.98 12.45
C PHE A 4 7.14 11.70 11.91
N SER A 5 6.67 11.70 10.66
CA SER A 5 5.97 10.53 10.09
C SER A 5 6.81 9.26 10.00
N VAL A 6 8.15 9.39 10.06
CA VAL A 6 9.08 8.25 10.02
C VAL A 6 9.50 7.76 11.40
N THR A 7 9.08 8.40 12.49
CA THR A 7 9.43 7.95 13.84
C THR A 7 8.61 6.73 14.26
N ARG A 8 9.11 6.04 15.29
CA ARG A 8 8.42 4.89 15.89
C ARG A 8 7.09 5.34 16.49
N GLU A 9 7.07 6.47 17.19
CA GLU A 9 5.89 6.99 17.87
C GLU A 9 4.76 7.26 16.88
N ALA A 10 5.06 7.87 15.73
CA ALA A 10 4.07 8.09 14.69
C ALA A 10 3.52 6.77 14.13
N ASN A 11 4.38 5.78 13.90
CA ASN A 11 3.96 4.47 13.40
C ASN A 11 3.12 3.69 14.42
N GLU A 12 3.39 3.83 15.72
CA GLU A 12 2.55 3.28 16.79
C GLU A 12 1.16 3.91 16.80
N MET A 13 1.05 5.22 16.51
CA MET A 13 -0.23 5.89 16.30
C MET A 13 -0.94 5.37 15.03
N TYR A 14 -0.22 5.23 13.91
CA TYR A 14 -0.78 4.73 12.66
C TYR A 14 -1.31 3.29 12.78
N ASN A 15 -0.67 2.43 13.58
CA ASN A 15 -1.12 1.06 13.74
C ASN A 15 -2.49 0.92 14.44
N GLN A 16 -3.02 2.00 15.04
CA GLN A 16 -4.41 2.02 15.51
C GLN A 16 -5.43 1.97 14.36
N GLY A 17 -5.06 2.48 13.17
CA GLY A 17 -5.92 2.53 11.99
C GLY A 17 -5.48 1.64 10.83
N TYR A 18 -4.22 1.19 10.81
CA TYR A 18 -3.64 0.42 9.72
C TYR A 18 -3.02 -0.90 10.20
N ALA A 19 -3.35 -2.00 9.50
CA ALA A 19 -2.83 -3.33 9.79
C ALA A 19 -1.32 -3.47 9.51
N VAL A 20 -0.78 -2.64 8.62
CA VAL A 20 0.65 -2.61 8.26
C VAL A 20 1.14 -1.18 8.38
N VAL A 21 2.30 -1.01 9.01
CA VAL A 21 3.00 0.28 9.13
C VAL A 21 4.46 0.10 8.74
N ALA A 22 5.15 1.20 8.42
CA ALA A 22 6.50 1.15 7.86
C ALA A 22 7.57 0.75 8.88
N TYR A 23 7.36 1.05 10.17
CA TYR A 23 8.35 0.76 11.20
C TYR A 23 8.35 -0.74 11.60
N PRO A 24 9.48 -1.47 11.44
CA PRO A 24 9.53 -2.90 11.74
C PRO A 24 9.18 -3.21 13.20
N GLY A 25 8.38 -4.25 13.42
CA GLY A 25 7.98 -4.71 14.76
C GLY A 25 6.92 -3.85 15.45
N VAL A 26 6.41 -2.79 14.81
CA VAL A 26 5.31 -1.97 15.37
C VAL A 26 3.93 -2.54 15.00
N ALA A 27 3.79 -3.08 13.79
CA ALA A 27 2.53 -3.65 13.33
C ALA A 27 2.09 -4.82 14.23
N LYS A 28 0.89 -4.72 14.81
CA LYS A 28 0.28 -5.77 15.62
C LYS A 28 -0.71 -6.60 14.79
N PRO A 29 -0.95 -7.87 15.16
CA PRO A 29 -2.04 -8.65 14.58
C PRO A 29 -3.38 -7.91 14.70
N VAL A 30 -4.15 -7.91 13.62
CA VAL A 30 -5.49 -7.34 13.58
C VAL A 30 -6.50 -8.48 13.63
N GLU A 31 -7.55 -8.33 14.44
CA GLU A 31 -8.63 -9.31 14.53
C GLU A 31 -9.25 -9.53 13.13
N PHE A 32 -9.48 -10.79 12.76
CA PHE A 32 -9.99 -11.20 11.44
C PHE A 32 -9.08 -10.96 10.23
N PHE A 33 -7.86 -10.45 10.42
CA PHE A 33 -6.86 -10.43 9.35
C PHE A 33 -6.11 -11.77 9.25
N PRO A 34 -5.77 -12.23 8.04
CA PRO A 34 -4.97 -13.43 7.87
C PRO A 34 -3.58 -13.26 8.49
N GLU A 35 -3.07 -14.34 9.10
CA GLU A 35 -1.68 -14.43 9.54
C GLU A 35 -0.72 -14.38 8.35
N GLY A 36 0.54 -14.01 8.60
CA GLY A 36 1.58 -13.98 7.55
C GLY A 36 1.38 -12.89 6.49
N LEU A 37 0.60 -11.85 6.77
CA LEU A 37 0.31 -10.77 5.80
C LEU A 37 1.58 -10.17 5.18
N ILE A 38 2.59 -9.88 6.02
CA ILE A 38 3.86 -9.28 5.57
C ILE A 38 4.57 -10.20 4.58
N ASP A 39 4.58 -11.51 4.84
CA ASP A 39 5.21 -12.51 3.98
C ASP A 39 4.43 -12.72 2.68
N ALA A 40 3.12 -12.47 2.69
CA ALA A 40 2.25 -12.55 1.51
C ALA A 40 2.30 -11.29 0.63
N MET A 41 2.98 -10.21 1.05
CA MET A 41 3.09 -9.00 0.24
C MET A 41 3.92 -9.26 -1.02
N ILE A 42 3.48 -8.71 -2.14
CA ILE A 42 4.27 -8.77 -3.37
C ILE A 42 5.59 -7.99 -3.20
N PRO A 43 6.68 -8.45 -3.82
CA PRO A 43 7.88 -7.63 -3.95
C PRO A 43 7.59 -6.49 -4.94
N ASN A 44 7.09 -5.36 -4.43
CA ASN A 44 6.68 -4.24 -5.26
C ASN A 44 7.86 -3.36 -5.65
N ASP A 45 8.13 -3.23 -6.95
CA ASP A 45 9.11 -2.30 -7.49
C ASP A 45 8.44 -0.94 -7.78
N PHE A 46 8.56 -0.02 -6.82
CA PHE A 46 7.98 1.31 -6.92
C PHE A 46 8.64 2.16 -8.02
N GLU A 47 9.92 1.94 -8.33
CA GLU A 47 10.61 2.67 -9.40
C GLU A 47 10.10 2.23 -10.77
N PHE A 48 9.98 0.91 -10.98
CA PHE A 48 9.34 0.38 -12.18
C PHE A 48 7.92 0.90 -12.33
N ALA A 49 7.11 0.86 -11.27
CA ALA A 49 5.74 1.33 -11.29
C ALA A 49 5.64 2.83 -11.63
N ALA A 50 6.52 3.66 -11.05
CA ALA A 50 6.59 5.09 -11.34
C ALA A 50 6.97 5.36 -12.80
N ASN A 51 8.04 4.74 -13.29
CA ASN A 51 8.54 4.93 -14.66
C ASN A 51 7.58 4.37 -15.72
N ASN A 52 6.76 3.36 -15.38
CA ASN A 52 5.80 2.72 -16.29
C ASN A 52 4.35 3.17 -16.08
N ARG A 53 4.08 4.14 -15.21
CA ARG A 53 2.73 4.52 -14.77
C ARG A 53 1.74 4.68 -15.93
N ALA A 54 2.14 5.40 -16.98
CA ALA A 54 1.27 5.64 -18.14
C ALA A 54 0.89 4.33 -18.87
N ARG A 55 1.85 3.45 -19.11
CA ARG A 55 1.62 2.15 -19.75
C ARG A 55 0.70 1.26 -18.92
N ILE A 56 0.96 1.19 -17.61
CA ILE A 56 0.16 0.38 -16.67
C ILE A 56 -1.30 0.87 -16.65
N LEU A 57 -1.51 2.19 -16.56
CA LEU A 57 -2.85 2.77 -16.53
C LEU A 57 -3.59 2.59 -17.85
N ASN A 58 -2.92 2.75 -19.00
CA ASN A 58 -3.54 2.51 -20.31
C ASN A 58 -4.00 1.06 -20.46
N GLU A 59 -3.18 0.09 -20.04
CA GLU A 59 -3.53 -1.33 -20.08
C GLU A 59 -4.74 -1.63 -19.16
N TRP A 60 -4.73 -1.09 -17.94
CA TRP A 60 -5.83 -1.25 -17.00
C TRP A 60 -7.12 -0.64 -17.57
N GLN A 61 -7.05 0.57 -18.12
CA GLN A 61 -8.21 1.23 -18.72
C GLN A 61 -8.75 0.42 -19.90
N SER A 62 -7.89 -0.07 -20.79
CA SER A 62 -8.31 -0.90 -21.93
C SER A 62 -9.06 -2.16 -21.49
N ARG A 63 -8.74 -2.72 -20.32
CA ARG A 63 -9.36 -3.95 -19.82
C ARG A 63 -10.61 -3.70 -18.98
N TYR A 64 -10.66 -2.59 -18.25
CA TYR A 64 -11.60 -2.42 -17.15
C TYR A 64 -12.42 -1.12 -17.19
N ASP A 65 -12.10 -0.16 -18.06
CA ASP A 65 -12.79 1.15 -18.16
C ASP A 65 -14.13 1.09 -18.93
N GLY A 66 -14.55 -0.09 -19.39
CA GLY A 66 -15.79 -0.26 -20.18
C GLY A 66 -17.10 -0.04 -19.41
N LYS A 67 -17.05 0.17 -18.09
CA LYS A 67 -18.21 0.48 -17.24
C LYS A 67 -18.15 1.89 -16.62
N SER A 68 -17.19 2.70 -17.04
CA SER A 68 -17.03 4.06 -16.55
C SER A 68 -18.08 4.97 -17.19
N ASP A 69 -18.50 6.01 -16.47
CA ASP A 69 -19.47 6.98 -16.97
C ASP A 69 -19.01 7.57 -18.33
N PRO A 70 -19.94 8.00 -19.21
CA PRO A 70 -19.60 8.57 -20.50
C PRO A 70 -18.62 9.75 -20.36
N LYS A 71 -17.62 9.79 -21.22
CA LYS A 71 -16.61 10.86 -21.27
C LYS A 71 -17.19 12.19 -21.72
#